data_AF-A0A1W9XDB5-F1
#
_entry.id   AF-A0A1W9XDB5-F1
#
_cell.length_a   1.000
_cell.length_b   1.000
_cell.length_c   1.000
_cell.angle_alpha   90.00
_cell.angle_beta   90.00
_cell.angle_gamma   90.00
#
_symmetry.space_group_name_H-M   'P 1'
#
loop_
_entity.id
_entity.type
_entity.pdbx_description
1 polymer ?
#
loop_
_entity_poly.entity_id
_entity_poly.type
_entity_poly.pdbx_seq_one_letter_code
_entity_poly.pdbx_strand_id
1 'polypeptide(L)'
;MNTHEAIIAFSQSEKIKSGIIWVTNALELFGGLPPQDKPGGEKIIKMIVGMIAHEVHLAKRLTKDAAWDSVENPADMAMVMINSGVPQEASFHLTQALRQVTNIGQRSMSFLKEKALL
;
A
#
# COMPACT_ATOMS: atom_id res chain seq x y z
N MET A 1 6.75 10.83 -17.05
CA MET A 1 5.37 11.01 -16.58
C MET A 1 4.70 12.11 -17.38
N ASN A 2 3.59 11.81 -18.03
CA ASN A 2 2.69 12.81 -18.62
C ASN A 2 1.57 13.21 -17.63
N THR A 3 0.74 14.19 -17.99
CA THR A 3 -0.35 14.67 -17.12
C THR A 3 -1.32 13.58 -16.70
N HIS A 4 -1.74 12.72 -17.63
CA HIS A 4 -2.68 11.64 -17.34
C HIS A 4 -2.08 10.63 -16.36
N GLU A 5 -0.82 10.22 -16.60
CA GLU A 5 -0.07 9.36 -15.69
C GLU A 5 0.09 10.01 -14.31
N ALA A 6 0.33 11.32 -14.23
CA ALA A 6 0.46 12.06 -12.97
C ALA A 6 -0.85 12.11 -12.18
N ILE A 7 -1.99 12.34 -12.84
CA ILE A 7 -3.31 12.32 -12.20
C ILE A 7 -3.60 10.93 -11.61
N ILE A 8 -3.37 9.88 -12.41
CA ILE A 8 -3.58 8.50 -11.93
C ILE A 8 -2.61 8.18 -10.80
N ALA A 9 -1.33 8.50 -10.95
CA ALA A 9 -0.31 8.22 -9.94
C ALA A 9 -0.64 8.91 -8.61
N PHE A 10 -1.06 10.17 -8.65
CA PHE A 10 -1.50 10.90 -7.47
C PHE A 10 -2.72 10.23 -6.82
N SER A 11 -3.81 10.01 -7.57
CA SER A 11 -5.04 9.41 -7.04
C SER A 11 -4.80 8.01 -6.45
N GLN A 12 -4.05 7.17 -7.16
CA GLN A 12 -3.73 5.82 -6.69
C GLN A 12 -2.80 5.84 -5.48
N SER A 13 -1.84 6.77 -5.44
CA SER A 13 -0.96 6.91 -4.28
C SER A 13 -1.74 7.25 -3.01
N GLU A 14 -2.73 8.14 -3.09
CA GLU A 14 -3.56 8.50 -1.93
C GLU A 14 -4.43 7.33 -1.48
N LYS A 15 -5.06 6.61 -2.41
CA LYS A 15 -5.86 5.41 -2.13
C LYS A 15 -5.02 4.33 -1.42
N ILE A 16 -3.86 4.00 -1.99
CA ILE A 16 -2.96 2.96 -1.45
C ILE A 16 -2.40 3.38 -0.09
N LYS A 17 -1.98 4.65 0.05
CA LYS A 17 -1.48 5.22 1.32
C LYS A 17 -2.51 5.07 2.43
N SER A 18 -3.77 5.43 2.18
CA SER A 18 -4.86 5.26 3.15
C SER A 18 -5.08 3.79 3.52
N GLY A 19 -5.10 2.89 2.53
CA GLY A 19 -5.21 1.46 2.76
C GLY A 19 -4.09 0.91 3.64
N ILE A 20 -2.83 1.31 3.38
CA ILE A 20 -1.66 0.91 4.17
C ILE A 20 -1.78 1.41 5.61
N ILE A 21 -2.15 2.67 5.83
CA ILE A 21 -2.30 3.23 7.19
C ILE A 21 -3.35 2.43 7.98
N TRP A 22 -4.50 2.14 7.36
CA TRP A 22 -5.57 1.41 8.05
C TRP A 22 -5.17 -0.03 8.39
N VAL A 23 -4.52 -0.74 7.47
CA VAL A 23 -4.15 -2.14 7.73
C VAL A 23 -3.00 -2.25 8.74
N THR A 24 -2.07 -1.30 8.77
CA THR A 24 -1.03 -1.24 9.81
C THR A 24 -1.66 -1.06 11.20
N ASN A 25 -2.63 -0.15 11.35
CA ASN A 25 -3.36 0.01 12.61
C ASN A 25 -4.18 -1.25 12.98
N ALA A 26 -4.76 -1.94 11.99
CA ALA A 26 -5.47 -3.19 12.22
C ALA A 26 -4.54 -4.33 12.68
N LEU A 27 -3.30 -4.37 12.17
CA LEU A 27 -2.27 -5.32 12.59
C LEU A 27 -1.84 -5.11 14.05
N GLU A 28 -1.77 -3.87 14.52
CA GLU A 28 -1.51 -3.57 15.93
C GLU A 28 -2.62 -4.12 16.84
N LEU A 29 -3.88 -3.90 16.46
CA LEU A 29 -5.03 -4.45 17.18
C LEU A 29 -5.06 -5.98 17.16
N PHE A 30 -4.71 -6.58 16.02
CA PHE A 30 -4.65 -8.04 15.86
C PHE A 30 -3.71 -8.71 16.85
N GLY A 31 -2.57 -8.07 17.18
CA GLY A 31 -1.63 -8.58 18.17
C GLY A 31 -2.27 -8.82 19.54
N GLY A 32 -3.25 -7.99 19.91
CA GLY A 32 -3.98 -8.05 21.18
C GLY A 32 -5.25 -8.90 21.17
N LEU A 33 -5.63 -9.50 20.04
CA LEU A 33 -6.87 -10.30 19.97
C LEU A 33 -6.76 -11.60 20.80
N PRO A 34 -7.86 -12.02 21.45
CA PRO A 34 -7.94 -13.35 22.04
C PRO A 34 -7.68 -14.48 21.02
N PRO A 35 -7.09 -15.61 21.42
CA PRO A 35 -6.76 -16.70 20.49
C PRO A 35 -7.91 -17.18 19.59
N GLN A 36 -9.14 -17.18 20.11
CA GLN A 36 -10.32 -17.60 19.36
C GLN A 36 -10.70 -16.64 18.21
N ASP A 37 -10.32 -15.36 18.31
CA ASP A 37 -10.68 -14.33 17.33
C ASP A 37 -9.58 -14.14 16.27
N LYS A 38 -8.35 -14.60 16.55
CA LYS A 38 -7.20 -14.46 15.63
C LYS A 38 -7.45 -15.03 14.23
N PRO A 39 -8.02 -16.24 14.04
CA PRO A 39 -8.23 -16.76 12.68
C PRO A 39 -9.11 -15.86 11.81
N GLY A 40 -10.14 -15.25 12.40
CA GLY A 40 -11.03 -14.30 11.72
C GLY A 40 -10.31 -12.99 11.40
N GLY A 41 -9.59 -12.43 12.37
CA GLY A 41 -8.81 -11.21 12.21
C GLY A 41 -7.72 -11.34 11.13
N GLU A 42 -7.00 -12.47 11.12
CA GLU A 42 -5.95 -12.74 10.13
C GLU A 42 -6.52 -12.80 8.72
N LYS A 43 -7.69 -13.43 8.54
CA LYS A 43 -8.37 -13.50 7.23
C LYS A 43 -8.76 -12.11 6.71
N ILE A 44 -9.21 -11.22 7.58
CA ILE A 44 -9.56 -9.84 7.22
C ILE A 44 -8.30 -9.07 6.83
N ILE A 45 -7.24 -9.15 7.62
CA ILE A 45 -5.96 -8.47 7.35
C ILE A 45 -5.38 -8.96 6.02
N LYS A 46 -5.35 -10.28 5.81
CA LYS A 46 -4.89 -10.89 4.56
C LYS A 46 -5.67 -10.35 3.35
N MET A 47 -6.99 -10.27 3.45
CA MET A 47 -7.84 -9.71 2.40
C MET A 47 -7.48 -8.23 2.12
N ILE A 48 -7.29 -7.42 3.15
CA ILE A 48 -6.95 -5.99 2.99
C ILE A 48 -5.58 -5.82 2.34
N VAL A 49 -4.54 -6.52 2.82
CA VAL A 49 -3.20 -6.46 2.21
C VAL A 49 -3.23 -6.95 0.76
N GLY A 50 -4.06 -7.96 0.45
CA GLY A 50 -4.23 -8.45 -0.92
C GLY A 50 -4.85 -7.42 -1.86
N MET A 51 -5.85 -6.67 -1.37
CA MET A 51 -6.43 -5.54 -2.12
C MET A 51 -5.38 -4.45 -2.35
N ILE A 52 -4.56 -4.12 -1.35
CA ILE A 52 -3.47 -3.13 -1.49
C ILE A 52 -2.46 -3.56 -2.56
N ALA A 53 -1.97 -4.81 -2.52
CA ALA A 53 -1.05 -5.33 -3.51
C ALA A 53 -1.64 -5.27 -4.94
N HIS A 54 -2.92 -5.64 -5.08
CA HIS A 54 -3.63 -5.52 -6.36
C HIS A 54 -3.67 -4.09 -6.88
N GLU A 55 -3.98 -3.10 -6.03
CA GLU A 55 -4.01 -1.69 -6.41
C GLU A 55 -2.63 -1.16 -6.81
N VAL A 56 -1.56 -1.61 -6.14
CA VAL A 56 -0.18 -1.28 -6.52
C VAL A 56 0.14 -1.81 -7.93
N HIS A 57 -0.19 -3.07 -8.22
CA HIS A 57 -0.01 -3.65 -9.55
C HIS A 57 -0.81 -2.89 -10.63
N LEU A 58 -2.05 -2.49 -10.31
CA LEU A 58 -2.88 -1.71 -11.22
C LEU A 58 -2.28 -0.33 -11.49
N ALA A 59 -1.84 0.38 -10.45
CA ALA A 59 -1.22 1.69 -10.56
C ALA A 59 0.05 1.64 -11.41
N LYS A 60 0.90 0.62 -11.21
CA LYS A 60 2.08 0.34 -12.06
C LYS A 60 1.71 0.20 -13.53
N ARG A 61 0.69 -0.60 -13.85
CA ARG A 61 0.23 -0.81 -15.24
C ARG A 61 -0.34 0.43 -15.89
N LEU A 62 -1.15 1.20 -15.16
CA LEU A 62 -1.81 2.40 -15.69
C LEU A 62 -0.84 3.56 -15.91
N THR A 63 0.17 3.71 -15.04
CA THR A 63 1.12 4.82 -15.10
C THR A 63 2.39 4.49 -15.88
N LYS A 64 2.68 3.19 -16.10
CA LYS A 64 3.92 2.69 -16.71
C LYS A 64 5.19 3.20 -16.00
N ASP A 65 5.09 3.50 -14.72
CA ASP A 65 6.18 4.05 -13.93
C ASP A 65 6.84 2.96 -13.07
N ALA A 66 8.14 2.73 -13.30
CA ALA A 66 8.92 1.75 -12.55
C ALA A 66 9.07 2.10 -11.06
N ALA A 67 8.78 3.35 -10.64
CA ALA A 67 8.79 3.73 -9.24
C ALA A 67 7.84 2.86 -8.39
N TRP A 68 6.76 2.33 -8.98
CA TRP A 68 5.82 1.43 -8.29
C TRP A 68 6.44 0.10 -7.87
N ASP A 69 7.54 -0.35 -8.48
CA ASP A 69 8.27 -1.56 -8.07
C ASP A 69 8.76 -1.45 -6.61
N SER A 70 9.10 -0.23 -6.19
CA SER A 70 9.53 0.06 -4.82
C SER A 70 8.40 -0.02 -3.78
N VAL A 71 7.14 -0.01 -4.23
CA VAL A 71 5.94 -0.21 -3.40
C VAL A 71 5.48 -1.67 -3.47
N GLU A 72 5.55 -2.27 -4.66
CA GLU A 72 5.14 -3.65 -4.97
C GLU A 72 5.91 -4.65 -4.13
N ASN A 73 7.25 -4.60 -4.17
CA ASN A 73 8.11 -5.53 -3.44
C ASN A 73 7.80 -5.61 -1.93
N PRO A 74 7.73 -4.48 -1.19
CA PRO A 74 7.35 -4.55 0.23
C PRO A 74 5.88 -4.95 0.46
N ALA A 75 4.94 -4.56 -0.41
CA ALA A 75 3.54 -5.00 -0.27
C ALA A 75 3.41 -6.53 -0.42
N ASP A 76 4.11 -7.12 -1.38
CA ASP A 76 4.17 -8.58 -1.56
C ASP A 76 4.85 -9.26 -0.36
N MET A 77 5.89 -8.65 0.20
CA MET A 77 6.54 -9.20 1.39
C MET A 77 5.65 -9.17 2.64
N ALA A 78 4.84 -8.12 2.80
CA ALA A 78 3.82 -8.09 3.85
C ALA A 78 2.84 -9.27 3.72
N MET A 79 2.42 -9.60 2.50
CA MET A 79 1.57 -10.76 2.22
C MET A 79 2.27 -12.08 2.57
N VAL A 80 3.56 -12.22 2.26
CA VAL A 80 4.35 -13.42 2.63
C VAL A 80 4.45 -13.57 4.15
N MET A 81 4.66 -12.49 4.91
CA MET A 81 4.69 -12.54 6.38
C MET A 81 3.37 -13.07 6.95
N ILE A 82 2.24 -12.56 6.45
CA ILE A 82 0.90 -13.03 6.85
C ILE A 82 0.73 -14.51 6.52
N ASN A 83 1.05 -14.92 5.29
CA ASN A 83 0.93 -16.32 4.86
C ASN A 83 1.85 -17.29 5.63
N SER A 84 2.92 -16.78 6.22
CA SER A 84 3.88 -17.57 7.01
C SER A 84 3.51 -17.66 8.50
N GLY A 85 2.34 -17.14 8.89
CA GLY A 85 1.88 -17.16 10.29
C GLY A 85 2.58 -16.13 11.19
N VAL A 86 3.23 -15.12 10.60
CA VAL A 86 3.88 -14.01 11.32
C VAL A 86 3.32 -12.65 10.88
N PRO A 87 2.00 -12.43 10.95
CA PRO A 87 1.37 -11.21 10.44
C PRO A 87 1.90 -9.92 11.09
N GLN A 88 2.38 -9.96 12.34
CA GLN A 88 2.99 -8.80 13.00
C GLN A 88 4.22 -8.24 12.27
N GLU A 89 4.97 -9.07 11.55
CA GLU A 89 6.14 -8.64 10.76
C GLU A 89 5.72 -7.91 9.48
N ALA A 90 4.46 -8.04 9.05
CA ALA A 90 3.95 -7.34 7.88
C ALA A 90 3.98 -5.81 8.05
N SER A 91 3.83 -5.29 9.28
CA SER A 91 3.85 -3.85 9.56
C SER A 91 5.15 -3.17 9.15
N PHE A 92 6.29 -3.87 9.29
CA PHE A 92 7.60 -3.35 8.86
C PHE A 92 7.62 -3.11 7.35
N HIS A 93 7.18 -4.11 6.57
CA HIS A 93 7.13 -4.01 5.12
C HIS A 93 6.08 -3.00 4.64
N LEU A 94 4.90 -2.97 5.26
CA LEU A 94 3.86 -1.99 4.96
C LEU A 94 4.35 -0.55 5.20
N THR A 95 5.15 -0.32 6.25
CA THR A 95 5.75 1.00 6.51
C THR A 95 6.76 1.38 5.41
N GLN A 96 7.53 0.44 4.89
CA GLN A 96 8.40 0.69 3.74
C GLN A 96 7.58 1.05 2.50
N ALA A 97 6.51 0.30 2.20
CA ALA A 97 5.60 0.60 1.11
C ALA A 97 4.96 1.99 1.27
N LEU A 98 4.55 2.36 2.49
CA LEU A 98 3.97 3.66 2.82
C LEU A 98 4.89 4.82 2.45
N ARG A 99 6.17 4.71 2.79
CA ARG A 99 7.18 5.73 2.45
C ARG A 99 7.28 5.89 0.94
N GLN A 100 7.36 4.78 0.19
CA GLN A 100 7.54 4.83 -1.25
C GLN A 100 6.30 5.36 -1.98
N VAL A 101 5.10 4.94 -1.59
CA VAL A 101 3.87 5.45 -2.19
C VAL A 101 3.68 6.94 -1.90
N THR A 102 4.09 7.40 -0.72
CA THR A 102 4.09 8.84 -0.39
C THR A 102 5.03 9.64 -1.29
N ASN A 103 6.22 9.11 -1.59
CA ASN A 103 7.15 9.76 -2.53
C ASN A 103 6.58 9.86 -3.94
N ILE A 104 5.90 8.81 -4.44
CA ILE A 104 5.22 8.82 -5.74
C ILE A 104 4.12 9.88 -5.76
N GLY A 105 3.29 9.93 -4.72
CA GLY A 105 2.22 10.91 -4.58
C GLY A 105 2.75 12.34 -4.55
N GLN A 106 3.79 12.60 -3.76
CA GLN A 106 4.41 13.92 -3.67
C GLN A 106 4.97 14.38 -5.01
N ARG A 107 5.71 13.51 -5.73
CA ARG A 107 6.25 13.83 -7.06
C ARG A 107 5.14 14.13 -8.06
N SER A 108 4.05 13.36 -8.02
CA SER A 108 2.89 13.57 -8.89
C SER A 108 2.16 14.87 -8.57
N MET A 109 1.97 15.17 -7.28
CA MET A 109 1.39 16.42 -6.81
C MET A 109 2.22 17.63 -7.26
N SER A 110 3.54 17.60 -7.09
CA SER A 110 4.42 18.70 -7.52
C SER A 110 4.30 18.95 -9.02
N PHE A 111 4.33 17.89 -9.83
CA PHE A 111 4.15 18.00 -11.29
C PHE A 111 2.79 18.62 -11.66
N LEU A 112 1.70 18.20 -11.00
CA LEU A 112 0.36 18.73 -11.27
C LEU A 112 0.23 20.19 -10.87
N LYS A 113 0.83 20.60 -9.73
CA LYS A 113 0.88 22.00 -9.30
C LYS A 113 1.65 22.89 -10.28
N GLU A 114 2.80 22.43 -10.77
CA GLU A 114 3.57 23.15 -11.80
C GLU A 114 2.77 23.34 -13.10
N LYS A 115 1.82 22.44 -13.38
CA LYS A 115 0.90 22.53 -14.52
C LYS A 115 -0.40 23.28 -14.21
N ALA A 116 -0.57 23.80 -13.00
CA ALA A 116 -1.81 24.42 -12.50
C ALA A 116 -3.05 23.51 -12.62
N LEU A 117 -2.85 22.20 -12.41
CA LEU A 117 -3.91 21.18 -12.42
C LEU A 117 -4.29 20.69 -11.02
N LEU A 118 -3.64 21.24 -9.99
CA LEU A 118 -3.89 21.01 -8.56
C LEU A 118 -3.49 22.25 -7.74
#